data_AF-A0ABD5VY21-F1
#
_entry.id   AF-A0ABD5VY21-F1
#
_cell.length_a   1.000
_cell.length_b   1.000
_cell.length_c   1.000
_cell.angle_alpha   90.00
_cell.angle_beta   90.00
_cell.angle_gamma   90.00
#
_symmetry.space_group_name_H-M   'P 1'
#
loop_
_entity.id
_entity.type
_entity.pdbx_description
1 polymer ?
#
loop_
_entity_poly.entity_id
_entity_poly.type
_entity_poly.pdbx_seq_one_letter_code
_entity_poly.pdbx_strand_id
1 'polypeptide(L)' 'MHPQFVDGGTGDPEDVSLHTLRHSVAYRIIQEEGGRLEDVQLRLRHANRSTTDAVYSHLVPR' A
#
# COMPACT_ATOMS: atom_id res chain seq x y z
N MET A 1 -4.96 10.57 -21.51
CA MET A 1 -3.63 10.14 -21.02
C MET A 1 -3.90 9.05 -19.98
N HIS A 2 -3.69 7.78 -20.32
CA HIS A 2 -3.96 6.65 -19.42
C HIS A 2 -2.66 6.23 -18.72
N PRO A 3 -2.68 5.95 -17.40
CA PRO A 3 -1.50 5.47 -16.68
C PRO A 3 -1.13 4.07 -17.16
N GLN A 4 0.16 3.84 -17.42
CA GLN A 4 0.71 2.55 -17.84
C GLN A 4 1.42 1.89 -16.64
N PHE A 5 1.15 0.62 -16.39
CA PHE A 5 1.90 -0.20 -15.43
C PHE A 5 3.03 -0.95 -16.14
N VAL A 6 4.12 -1.19 -15.42
CA VAL A 6 5.42 -1.71 -15.92
C VAL A 6 5.42 -3.17 -16.40
N ASP A 7 4.26 -3.85 -16.39
CA ASP A 7 4.14 -5.28 -16.74
C ASP A 7 3.15 -5.58 -17.89
N GLY A 8 2.70 -4.55 -18.63
CA GLY A 8 1.96 -4.76 -19.89
C GLY A 8 0.51 -5.30 -19.77
N GLY A 9 -0.03 -5.44 -18.56
CA GLY A 9 -1.47 -5.64 -18.34
C GLY A 9 -2.22 -4.31 -18.27
N THR A 10 -3.25 -4.13 -19.11
CA THR A 10 -4.22 -3.03 -18.93
C THR A 10 -5.10 -3.37 -17.74
N GLY A 11 -4.67 -2.95 -16.55
CA GLY A 11 -5.60 -2.82 -15.42
C GLY A 11 -6.63 -1.76 -15.78
N ASP A 12 -7.90 -2.07 -15.60
CA ASP A 12 -8.99 -1.14 -15.87
C ASP A 12 -8.83 0.06 -14.90
N PRO A 13 -9.00 1.33 -15.32
CA PRO A 13 -8.87 2.47 -14.42
C PRO A 13 -9.81 2.40 -13.20
N GLU A 14 -10.84 1.56 -13.27
CA GLU A 14 -11.74 1.19 -12.17
C GLU A 14 -11.11 0.24 -11.13
N ASP A 15 -10.07 -0.54 -11.47
CA ASP A 15 -9.29 -1.36 -10.52
C ASP A 15 -8.33 -0.53 -9.65
N VAL A 16 -8.05 0.71 -10.06
CA VAL A 16 -7.23 1.65 -9.28
C VAL A 16 -8.11 2.38 -8.27
N SER A 17 -8.54 1.63 -7.25
CA SER A 17 -9.23 2.22 -6.11
C SER A 17 -8.27 2.98 -5.20
N LEU A 18 -8.81 3.85 -4.34
CA LEU A 18 -8.04 4.45 -3.24
C LEU A 18 -7.34 3.39 -2.37
N HIS A 19 -7.90 2.18 -2.27
CA HIS A 19 -7.27 1.08 -1.54
C HIS A 19 -5.99 0.62 -2.23
N THR A 20 -6.00 0.48 -3.56
CA THR A 20 -4.83 0.12 -4.38
C THR A 20 -3.68 1.13 -4.17
N LEU A 21 -3.98 2.43 -4.19
CA LEU A 21 -2.98 3.48 -3.93
C LEU A 21 -2.42 3.42 -2.50
N ARG A 22 -3.26 3.20 -1.50
CA ARG A 22 -2.81 3.03 -0.11
C ARG A 22 -1.91 1.80 0.03
N HIS A 23 -2.20 0.74 -0.72
CA HIS A 23 -1.40 -0.47 -0.76
C HIS A 23 -0.01 -0.23 -1.34
N SER A 24 0.08 0.49 -2.47
CA SER A 24 1.38 0.86 -3.06
C SER A 24 2.24 1.71 -2.10
N VAL A 25 1.62 2.64 -1.37
CA VAL A 25 2.32 3.45 -0.37
C VAL A 25 2.81 2.59 0.80
N ALA A 26 1.96 1.70 1.34
CA ALA A 26 2.34 0.80 2.42
C ALA A 26 3.47 -0.15 2.00
N TYR A 27 3.38 -0.72 0.80
CA TYR A 27 4.41 -1.58 0.21
C TYR A 27 5.76 -0.86 0.17
N ARG A 28 5.80 0.34 -0.41
CA ARG A 28 7.05 1.10 -0.51
C ARG A 28 7.68 1.37 0.86
N ILE A 29 6.88 1.80 1.84
CA ILE A 29 7.37 2.11 3.18
C ILE A 29 7.99 0.87 3.82
N ILE A 30 7.36 -0.30 3.72
CA ILE A 30 7.83 -1.50 4.40
C ILE A 30 8.96 -2.19 3.63
N GLN A 31 8.79 -2.40 2.33
CA GLN A 31 9.67 -3.23 1.50
C GLN A 31 10.86 -2.46 0.94
N GLU A 32 10.65 -1.22 0.48
CA GLU A 32 11.68 -0.44 -0.19
C GLU A 32 12.45 0.46 0.80
N GLU A 33 11.74 1.04 1.77
CA GLU A 33 12.31 1.99 2.73
C GLU A 33 12.72 1.32 4.06
N GLY A 34 12.34 0.05 4.29
CA GLY A 34 12.62 -0.67 5.54
C GLY A 34 11.87 -0.12 6.77
N GLY A 35 10.80 0.65 6.54
CA GLY A 35 9.94 1.21 7.57
C GLY A 35 9.04 0.17 8.23
N ARG A 36 8.36 0.58 9.30
CA ARG A 36 7.52 -0.29 10.12
C ARG A 36 6.04 -0.04 9.87
N LEU A 37 5.17 -0.95 10.33
CA LEU A 37 3.72 -0.79 10.25
C LEU A 37 3.20 0.49 10.93
N GLU A 38 3.89 0.97 11.97
CA GLU A 38 3.54 2.24 12.61
C GLU A 38 3.81 3.46 11.73
N ASP A 39 4.84 3.43 10.88
CA ASP A 39 5.10 4.48 9.89
C ASP A 39 3.99 4.50 8.83
N VAL A 40 3.52 3.32 8.41
CA VAL A 40 2.34 3.19 7.52
C VAL A 40 1.07 3.72 8.20
N GLN A 41 0.84 3.39 9.47
CA GLN A 41 -0.32 3.86 10.22
C GLN A 41 -0.36 5.39 10.28
N LEU A 42 0.76 6.02 10.61
CA LEU A 42 0.90 7.47 10.67
C LEU A 42 0.71 8.10 9.28
N ARG A 43 1.32 7.50 8.25
CA ARG A 43 1.29 8.01 6.87
C ARG A 43 -0.09 7.96 6.24
N LEU A 44 -0.87 6.92 6.52
CA LEU A 44 -2.24 6.74 6.05
C LEU A 44 -3.29 7.31 7.01
N ARG A 45 -2.84 7.82 8.17
CA ARG A 45 -3.67 8.41 9.23
C ARG A 45 -4.77 7.45 9.70
N HIS A 46 -4.43 6.17 9.82
CA HIS A 46 -5.34 5.19 10.39
C HIS A 46 -5.52 5.45 11.88
N ALA A 47 -6.77 5.67 12.30
CA ALA A 47 -7.11 5.93 13.69
C ALA A 47 -6.80 4.73 14.62
N ASN A 48 -6.93 3.50 14.11
CA ASN A 48 -6.70 2.29 14.88
C ASN A 48 -5.52 1.49 14.31
N ARG A 49 -4.55 1.13 15.16
CA ARG A 49 -3.40 0.29 14.80
C ARG A 49 -3.84 -1.07 14.27
N SER A 50 -4.94 -1.61 14.80
CA SER A 50 -5.49 -2.91 14.39
C SER A 50 -5.91 -2.92 12.92
N THR A 51 -6.38 -1.78 12.38
CA THR A 51 -6.73 -1.66 10.96
C THR A 51 -5.48 -1.74 10.07
N THR A 52 -4.40 -1.07 10.47
CA THR A 52 -3.13 -1.16 9.73
C THR A 52 -2.55 -2.56 9.80
N ASP A 53 -2.60 -3.19 10.98
CA ASP A 53 -2.07 -4.54 11.17
C ASP A 53 -2.84 -5.58 10.35
N ALA A 54 -4.17 -5.56 10.41
CA ALA A 54 -5.02 -6.47 9.64
C ALA A 54 -4.82 -6.33 8.13
N VAL A 55 -4.57 -5.11 7.64
CA VAL A 55 -4.46 -4.83 6.20
C VAL A 55 -3.03 -5.04 5.70
N TYR A 56 -1.98 -4.73 6.46
CA TYR A 56 -0.60 -4.63 5.95
C TYR A 56 0.43 -5.51 6.66
N SER A 57 0.07 -6.25 7.72
CA SER A 57 1.05 -7.12 8.42
C SER A 57 1.71 -8.15 7.51
N HIS A 58 1.02 -8.60 6.47
CA HIS A 58 1.54 -9.52 5.46
C HIS A 58 2.68 -8.93 4.61
N LEU A 59 2.85 -7.61 4.61
CA LEU A 59 3.96 -6.92 3.94
C LEU A 59 5.22 -6.90 4.79
N VAL A 60 5.20 -7.31 6.07
CA VAL A 60 6.42 -7.30 6.89
C VAL A 60 7.22 -8.58 6.61
N PRO A 61 8.49 -8.48 6.16
CA PRO A 61 9.34 -9.65 6.00
C PRO A 61 9.54 -10.34 7.36
N ARG A 62 9.45 -11.67 7.36
CA ARG A 62 9.57 -12.50 8.57
C ARG A 62 11.02 -12.83 8.92
#